data_AF-A0A8J2KB05-F1
#
_entry.id   AF-A0A8J2KB05-F1
#
_cell.length_a   1.000
_cell.length_b   1.000
_cell.length_c   1.000
_cell.angle_alpha   90.00
_cell.angle_beta   90.00
_cell.angle_gamma   90.00
#
_symmetry.space_group_name_H-M   'P 1'
#
loop_
_entity.id
_entity.type
_entity.pdbx_description
1 polymer ?
#
loop_
_entity_poly.entity_id
_entity_poly.type
_entity_poly.pdbx_seq_one_letter_code
_entity_poly.pdbx_strand_id
1 'polypeptide(L)'
;LQRRGSVYGSNVPMITELVNDSNVQFLDQDDDDDPDTELYLTQPFACGTAFAVSVLDSLMSTTYFNQNALTLIRSLITGGATPELELILAEGAGLRGGYSTPETLAHRDRCRVGQISLYDGPLAQFGEGGKYGNLFAAALRQYDMLCIGLYRLLPM
;
A
#
# COMPACT_ATOMS: atom_id res chain seq x y z
N LEU A 1 -8.88 -0.90 -28.26
CA LEU A 1 -9.10 -1.30 -26.86
C LEU A 1 -8.68 -2.75 -26.69
N GLN A 2 -7.39 -3.01 -26.57
CA GLN A 2 -6.85 -4.35 -26.40
C GLN A 2 -6.88 -4.65 -24.89
N ARG A 3 -7.75 -5.57 -24.45
CA ARG A 3 -7.69 -6.08 -23.07
C ARG A 3 -6.33 -6.76 -22.91
N ARG A 4 -5.38 -6.11 -22.24
CA ARG A 4 -4.21 -6.76 -21.64
C ARG A 4 -4.68 -7.58 -20.44
N GLY A 5 -5.48 -8.62 -20.71
CA GLY A 5 -5.75 -9.66 -19.72
C GLY A 5 -4.53 -10.54 -19.60
N SER A 6 -4.25 -11.03 -18.39
CA SER A 6 -3.20 -12.03 -18.22
C SER A 6 -3.52 -13.27 -19.06
N VAL A 7 -2.62 -13.63 -19.97
CA VAL A 7 -2.74 -14.83 -20.82
C VAL A 7 -2.50 -16.11 -20.01
N TYR A 8 -1.94 -15.97 -18.80
CA TYR A 8 -1.57 -17.06 -17.89
C TYR A 8 -2.17 -16.85 -16.49
N GLY A 9 -2.59 -17.92 -15.81
CA GLY A 9 -3.13 -17.82 -14.45
C GLY A 9 -2.14 -17.21 -13.44
N SER A 10 -0.84 -17.33 -13.70
CA SER A 10 0.24 -16.82 -12.85
C SER A 10 0.37 -15.30 -12.78
N ASN A 11 -0.06 -14.54 -13.81
CA ASN A 11 0.01 -13.05 -13.71
C ASN A 11 -1.27 -12.42 -13.12
N VAL A 12 -2.13 -13.23 -12.50
CA VAL A 12 -3.26 -12.69 -11.72
C VAL A 12 -2.70 -12.22 -10.38
N PRO A 13 -2.78 -10.92 -10.04
CA PRO A 13 -2.30 -10.43 -8.75
C PRO A 13 -3.19 -10.97 -7.63
N MET A 14 -2.57 -11.65 -6.67
CA MET A 14 -3.23 -12.20 -5.48
C MET A 14 -2.49 -11.74 -4.22
N ILE A 15 -3.26 -11.54 -3.15
CA ILE A 15 -2.72 -11.31 -1.81
C ILE A 15 -3.31 -12.36 -0.86
N THR A 16 -2.45 -13.01 -0.08
CA THR A 16 -2.84 -14.07 0.84
C THR A 16 -2.52 -13.67 2.28
N GLU A 17 -3.54 -13.69 3.12
CA GLU A 17 -3.37 -13.54 4.56
C GLU A 17 -2.83 -14.85 5.17
N LEU A 18 -1.77 -14.74 5.97
CA LEU A 18 -1.14 -15.87 6.64
C LEU A 18 -1.24 -15.74 8.16
N VAL A 19 -1.64 -16.83 8.81
CA VAL A 19 -1.63 -16.96 10.27
C VAL A 19 -0.27 -17.46 10.77
N ASN A 20 0.33 -18.41 10.04
CA ASN A 20 1.65 -18.95 10.35
C ASN A 20 2.65 -18.44 9.31
N ASP A 21 3.69 -17.74 9.77
CA ASP A 21 4.72 -17.15 8.91
C ASP A 21 5.46 -18.21 8.08
N SER A 22 5.70 -19.38 8.65
CA SER A 22 6.37 -20.50 7.98
C SER A 22 5.62 -21.05 6.76
N ASN A 23 4.33 -20.73 6.59
CA ASN A 23 3.57 -21.17 5.42
C ASN A 23 3.84 -20.31 4.17
N VAL A 24 4.59 -19.21 4.30
CA VAL A 24 4.88 -18.30 3.19
C VAL A 24 5.65 -18.99 2.05
N GLN A 25 6.52 -19.95 2.38
CA GLN A 25 7.30 -20.77 1.44
C GLN A 25 6.42 -21.57 0.46
N PHE A 26 5.15 -21.80 0.76
CA PHE A 26 4.26 -22.55 -0.12
C PHE A 26 3.60 -21.69 -1.22
N LEU A 27 3.83 -20.38 -1.22
CA LEU A 27 3.16 -19.45 -2.13
C LEU A 27 3.88 -19.31 -3.48
N ASP A 28 5.21 -19.31 -3.48
CA ASP A 28 6.02 -19.31 -4.71
C ASP A 28 6.79 -20.62 -4.80
N GLN A 29 6.66 -21.32 -5.94
CA GLN A 29 7.33 -22.62 -6.16
C GLN A 29 8.76 -22.48 -6.72
N ASP A 30 9.15 -21.25 -7.05
CA ASP A 30 10.42 -20.91 -7.69
C ASP A 30 11.44 -20.29 -6.71
N ASP A 31 11.11 -20.17 -5.41
CA ASP A 31 11.99 -19.62 -4.37
C ASP A 31 12.92 -20.71 -3.80
N ASP A 32 14.13 -20.32 -3.38
CA ASP A 32 15.06 -21.21 -2.68
C ASP A 32 14.60 -21.31 -1.21
N ASP A 33 13.62 -22.18 -0.95
CA ASP A 33 12.94 -22.32 0.34
C ASP A 33 13.89 -22.75 1.49
N ASP A 34 14.53 -21.79 2.16
CA ASP A 34 15.21 -21.99 3.44
C ASP A 34 14.23 -21.70 4.60
N PRO A 35 13.82 -22.72 5.39
CA PRO A 35 12.86 -22.57 6.48
C PRO A 35 13.35 -21.66 7.61
N ASP A 36 14.65 -21.35 7.67
CA ASP A 36 15.23 -20.43 8.65
C ASP A 36 15.20 -18.96 8.19
N THR A 37 14.67 -18.67 7.00
CA THR A 37 14.55 -17.30 6.47
C THR A 37 13.45 -16.52 7.19
N GLU A 38 13.77 -15.33 7.70
CA GLU A 38 12.80 -14.44 8.32
C GLU A 38 11.75 -13.96 7.30
N LEU A 39 10.49 -13.86 7.71
CA LEU A 39 9.36 -13.55 6.82
C LEU A 39 9.61 -12.35 5.89
N TYR A 40 10.20 -11.26 6.40
CA TYR A 40 10.41 -10.04 5.61
C TYR A 40 11.50 -10.15 4.54
N LEU A 41 12.28 -11.23 4.55
CA LEU A 41 13.28 -11.55 3.53
C LEU A 41 12.76 -12.52 2.46
N THR A 42 11.58 -13.11 2.66
CA THR A 42 10.97 -14.05 1.71
C THR A 42 10.42 -13.33 0.48
N GLN A 43 10.50 -13.97 -0.69
CA GLN A 43 10.04 -13.37 -1.94
C GLN A 43 8.53 -13.04 -1.94
N PRO A 44 7.62 -13.92 -1.47
CA PRO A 44 6.18 -13.62 -1.49
C PRO A 44 5.82 -12.41 -0.63
N PHE A 45 6.53 -12.20 0.50
CA PHE A 45 6.34 -11.02 1.33
C PHE A 45 6.88 -9.76 0.64
N ALA A 46 8.11 -9.81 0.08
CA ALA A 46 8.73 -8.67 -0.59
C ALA A 46 7.98 -8.22 -1.86
N CYS A 47 7.38 -9.17 -2.58
CA CYS A 47 6.53 -8.90 -3.75
C CYS A 47 5.14 -8.38 -3.39
N GLY A 48 4.73 -8.47 -2.12
CA GLY A 48 3.41 -8.05 -1.64
C GLY A 48 2.29 -9.04 -1.98
N THR A 49 2.61 -10.31 -2.21
CA THR A 49 1.63 -11.39 -2.44
C THR A 49 1.25 -12.11 -1.14
N ALA A 50 2.05 -11.96 -0.08
CA ALA A 50 1.77 -12.48 1.26
C ALA A 50 1.66 -11.36 2.31
N PHE A 51 0.75 -11.50 3.26
CA PHE A 51 0.62 -10.63 4.42
C PHE A 51 0.39 -11.48 5.68
N ALA A 52 1.32 -11.47 6.63
CA ALA A 52 1.17 -12.18 7.90
C ALA A 52 0.72 -11.25 9.02
N VAL A 53 -0.09 -11.75 9.94
CA VAL A 53 -0.59 -10.97 11.09
C VAL A 53 0.53 -10.62 12.08
N SER A 54 1.57 -11.45 12.17
CA SER A 54 2.73 -11.26 13.07
C SER A 54 3.43 -9.92 12.90
N VAL A 55 3.43 -9.34 11.68
CA VAL A 55 4.08 -8.05 11.42
C VAL A 55 3.44 -6.89 12.19
N LEU A 56 2.16 -7.04 12.58
CA LEU A 56 1.43 -6.04 13.35
C LEU A 56 1.91 -5.95 14.81
N ASP A 57 2.60 -6.95 15.34
CA ASP A 57 3.15 -6.91 16.70
C ASP A 57 4.18 -5.79 16.85
N SER A 58 4.93 -5.48 15.78
CA SER A 58 5.86 -4.35 15.73
C SER A 58 5.17 -2.98 15.85
N LEU A 59 3.87 -2.89 15.57
CA LEU A 59 3.12 -1.65 15.77
C LEU A 59 2.96 -1.34 17.26
N MET A 60 2.85 -2.35 18.14
CA MET A 60 2.71 -2.12 19.58
C MET A 60 3.91 -1.35 20.14
N SER A 61 5.13 -1.71 19.74
CA SER A 61 6.34 -0.97 20.15
C SER A 61 6.39 0.43 19.52
N THR A 62 6.01 0.55 18.25
CA THR A 62 5.97 1.84 17.54
C THR A 62 5.01 2.83 18.19
N THR A 63 3.82 2.37 18.59
CA THR A 63 2.79 3.19 19.24
C THR A 63 3.19 3.62 20.65
N TYR A 64 3.95 2.79 21.36
CA TYR A 64 4.50 3.12 22.66
C TYR A 64 5.48 4.31 22.58
N PHE A 65 6.39 4.30 21.61
CA PHE A 65 7.38 5.38 21.45
C PHE A 65 6.81 6.62 20.76
N ASN A 66 5.87 6.46 19.84
CA ASN A 66 5.28 7.55 19.10
C ASN A 66 3.76 7.35 18.92
N GLN A 67 2.99 7.96 19.82
CA GLN A 67 1.53 7.89 19.79
C GLN A 67 0.94 8.44 18.48
N ASN A 68 1.60 9.41 17.83
CA ASN A 68 1.12 10.00 16.58
C ASN A 68 1.31 9.06 15.37
N ALA A 69 2.21 8.08 15.45
CA ALA A 69 2.46 7.15 14.35
C ALA A 69 1.23 6.29 14.05
N LEU A 70 0.52 5.81 15.08
CA LEU A 70 -0.70 5.04 14.89
C LEU A 70 -1.79 5.87 14.21
N THR A 71 -1.98 7.12 14.65
CA THR A 71 -2.97 8.04 14.07
C THR A 71 -2.67 8.31 12.59
N LEU A 72 -1.39 8.47 12.23
CA LEU A 72 -0.96 8.62 10.85
C LEU A 72 -1.25 7.36 10.01
N ILE A 73 -0.81 6.19 10.46
CA ILE A 73 -1.01 4.91 9.77
C ILE A 73 -2.50 4.64 9.56
N ARG A 74 -3.29 4.82 10.62
CA ARG A 74 -4.74 4.65 10.57
C ARG A 74 -5.38 5.62 9.59
N SER A 75 -5.01 6.90 9.60
CA SER A 75 -5.57 7.88 8.67
C SER A 75 -5.23 7.55 7.21
N LEU A 76 -4.01 7.07 6.95
CA LEU A 76 -3.56 6.70 5.62
C LEU A 76 -4.26 5.43 5.10
N ILE A 77 -4.38 4.39 5.93
CA ILE A 77 -4.91 3.07 5.52
C ILE A 77 -6.44 3.07 5.49
N THR A 78 -7.10 3.58 6.54
CA THR A 78 -8.58 3.56 6.62
C THR A 78 -9.24 4.66 5.79
N GLY A 79 -8.45 5.50 5.12
CA GLY A 79 -8.95 6.65 4.41
C GLY A 79 -9.62 7.64 5.37
N GLY A 80 -8.91 8.04 6.44
CA GLY A 80 -9.30 9.09 7.37
C GLY A 80 -10.47 8.76 8.29
N ALA A 81 -10.45 7.61 8.95
CA ALA A 81 -11.40 7.30 10.02
C ALA A 81 -11.22 8.27 11.21
N THR A 82 -12.03 9.32 11.24
CA THR A 82 -11.97 10.36 12.27
C THR A 82 -12.66 9.91 13.57
N PRO A 83 -12.34 10.51 14.73
CA PRO A 83 -13.01 10.19 15.99
C PRO A 83 -14.53 10.42 15.95
N GLU A 84 -15.00 11.39 15.17
CA GLU A 84 -16.43 11.64 14.98
C GLU A 84 -17.11 10.45 14.30
N LEU A 85 -16.44 9.81 13.33
CA LEU A 85 -16.94 8.61 12.68
C LEU A 85 -16.99 7.43 13.66
N GLU A 86 -16.01 7.30 14.55
CA GLU A 86 -16.02 6.28 15.59
C GLU A 86 -17.18 6.45 16.55
N LEU A 87 -17.48 7.69 16.95
CA LEU A 87 -18.60 7.99 17.83
C LEU A 87 -19.94 7.60 17.18
N ILE A 88 -20.14 7.96 15.90
CA ILE A 88 -21.33 7.57 15.14
C ILE A 88 -21.46 6.04 15.05
N LEU A 89 -20.35 5.33 14.85
CA LEU A 89 -20.34 3.86 14.83
C LEU A 89 -20.64 3.28 16.22
N ALA A 90 -20.17 3.93 17.29
CA ALA A 90 -20.44 3.54 18.67
C ALA A 90 -21.92 3.68 19.06
N GLU A 91 -22.69 4.53 18.36
CA GLU A 91 -24.16 4.58 18.49
C GLU A 91 -24.86 3.33 17.92
N GLY A 92 -24.14 2.43 17.25
CA GLY A 92 -24.65 1.12 16.81
C GLY A 92 -25.53 1.17 15.55
N ALA A 93 -25.67 2.33 14.92
CA ALA A 93 -26.53 2.50 13.76
C ALA A 93 -25.82 2.33 12.40
N GLY A 94 -24.54 1.95 12.42
CA GLY A 94 -23.72 1.81 11.23
C GLY A 94 -23.43 3.14 10.54
N LEU A 95 -23.09 3.08 9.25
CA LEU A 95 -22.79 4.27 8.45
C LEU A 95 -24.08 4.96 8.02
N ARG A 96 -24.29 6.18 8.53
CA ARG A 96 -25.42 7.04 8.16
C ARG A 96 -24.98 8.05 7.10
N GLY A 97 -25.72 8.12 6.00
CA GLY A 97 -25.52 9.14 4.98
C GLY A 97 -26.04 10.51 5.42
N GLY A 98 -25.57 11.56 4.76
CA GLY A 98 -26.01 12.94 4.98
C GLY A 98 -26.08 13.72 3.67
N TYR A 99 -26.60 14.96 3.74
CA TYR A 99 -26.63 15.87 2.59
C TYR A 99 -25.22 16.39 2.26
N SER A 100 -24.97 16.65 0.97
CA SER A 100 -23.73 17.27 0.53
C SER A 100 -23.77 18.78 0.76
N THR A 101 -23.09 19.25 1.80
CA THR A 101 -22.83 20.67 2.07
C THR A 101 -21.45 21.04 1.52
N PRO A 102 -21.14 22.34 1.32
CA PRO A 102 -19.80 22.77 0.92
C PRO A 102 -18.70 22.24 1.84
N GLU A 103 -18.97 22.17 3.15
CA GLU A 103 -18.06 21.63 4.16
C GLU A 103 -17.84 20.12 3.98
N THR A 104 -18.90 19.33 3.76
CA THR A 104 -18.74 17.87 3.58
C THR A 104 -18.06 17.51 2.26
N LEU A 105 -18.22 18.35 1.23
CA LEU A 105 -17.48 18.18 -0.03
C LEU A 105 -16.00 18.49 0.13
N ALA A 106 -15.62 19.49 0.93
CA ALA A 106 -14.22 19.82 1.20
C ALA A 106 -13.46 18.67 1.88
N HIS A 107 -14.13 17.82 2.68
CA HIS A 107 -13.52 16.62 3.25
C HIS A 107 -13.07 15.57 2.22
N ARG A 108 -13.41 15.72 0.94
CA ARG A 108 -12.97 14.82 -0.14
C ARG A 108 -11.58 15.15 -0.69
N ASP A 109 -11.05 16.33 -0.38
CA ASP A 109 -9.75 16.84 -0.89
C ASP A 109 -8.56 16.25 -0.11
N ARG A 110 -8.61 14.94 0.14
CA ARG A 110 -7.56 14.20 0.83
C ARG A 110 -6.66 13.49 -0.17
N CYS A 111 -5.40 13.32 0.23
CA CYS A 111 -4.41 12.58 -0.55
C CYS A 111 -4.88 11.15 -0.83
N ARG A 112 -4.54 10.64 -2.01
CA ARG A 112 -4.81 9.26 -2.41
C ARG A 112 -3.49 8.57 -2.69
N VAL A 113 -3.44 7.28 -2.36
CA VAL A 113 -2.30 6.42 -2.71
C VAL A 113 -2.60 5.74 -4.04
N GLY A 114 -1.65 5.77 -4.96
CA GLY A 114 -1.76 5.11 -6.25
C GLY A 114 -0.38 4.81 -6.82
N GLN A 115 -0.31 3.79 -7.67
CA GLN A 115 0.89 3.48 -8.44
C GLN A 115 0.85 4.22 -9.78
N ILE A 116 2.00 4.75 -10.19
CA ILE A 116 2.18 5.42 -11.48
C ILE A 116 3.22 4.63 -12.27
N SER A 117 2.83 4.20 -13.47
CA SER A 117 3.73 3.56 -14.42
C SER A 117 4.75 4.57 -14.95
N LEU A 118 6.02 4.17 -15.04
CA LEU A 118 7.08 4.97 -15.68
C LEU A 118 7.26 4.62 -17.17
N TYR A 119 6.45 3.70 -17.71
CA TYR A 119 6.48 3.38 -19.15
C TYR A 119 5.81 4.48 -19.98
N ASP A 120 4.77 5.12 -19.44
CA ASP A 120 3.94 6.08 -20.14
C ASP A 120 3.70 7.33 -19.28
N GLY A 121 3.42 8.47 -19.93
CA GLY A 121 3.00 9.70 -19.26
C GLY A 121 4.15 10.67 -18.94
N PRO A 122 3.86 11.74 -18.18
CA PRO A 122 4.78 12.87 -18.01
C PRO A 122 6.05 12.52 -17.24
N LEU A 123 6.01 11.46 -16.42
CA LEU A 123 7.14 10.99 -15.63
C LEU A 123 8.00 9.95 -16.36
N ALA A 124 7.60 9.51 -17.57
CA ALA A 124 8.32 8.50 -18.35
C ALA A 124 9.74 8.94 -18.75
N GLN A 125 9.96 10.25 -18.89
CA GLN A 125 11.30 10.82 -19.13
C GLN A 125 12.33 10.48 -18.05
N PHE A 126 11.88 10.11 -16.85
CA PHE A 126 12.75 9.68 -15.75
C PHE A 126 12.90 8.15 -15.67
N GLY A 127 12.16 7.38 -16.47
CA GLY A 127 12.20 5.92 -16.48
C GLY A 127 13.48 5.35 -17.11
N GLU A 128 14.03 6.00 -18.13
CA GLU A 128 15.26 5.57 -18.79
C GLU A 128 16.49 6.24 -18.19
N GLY A 129 17.18 5.55 -17.27
CA GLY A 129 18.45 6.00 -16.69
C GLY A 129 18.36 7.23 -15.77
N GLY A 130 17.15 7.68 -15.43
CA GLY A 130 16.91 8.78 -14.51
C GLY A 130 17.23 8.42 -13.06
N LYS A 131 17.59 9.43 -12.25
CA LYS A 131 17.76 9.28 -10.80
C LYS A 131 16.42 9.49 -10.09
N TYR A 132 16.14 8.68 -9.07
CA TYR A 132 14.92 8.81 -8.25
C TYR A 132 14.73 10.20 -7.66
N GLY A 133 15.81 10.86 -7.20
CA GLY A 133 15.71 12.22 -6.63
C GLY A 133 15.19 13.26 -7.64
N ASN A 134 15.51 13.10 -8.93
CA ASN A 134 15.01 14.00 -9.97
C ASN A 134 13.52 13.76 -10.23
N LEU A 135 13.11 12.48 -10.27
CA LEU A 135 11.71 12.08 -10.36
C LEU A 135 10.89 12.67 -9.20
N PHE A 136 11.37 12.50 -7.96
CA PHE A 136 10.72 13.01 -6.76
C PHE A 136 10.56 14.54 -6.80
N ALA A 137 11.62 15.27 -7.14
CA ALA A 137 11.57 16.73 -7.19
C ALA A 137 10.63 17.26 -8.28
N ALA A 138 10.57 16.59 -9.44
CA ALA A 138 9.66 16.95 -10.52
C ALA A 138 8.20 16.64 -10.16
N ALA A 139 7.93 15.45 -9.63
CA ALA A 139 6.59 15.03 -9.22
C ALA A 139 6.00 15.95 -8.15
N LEU A 140 6.81 16.33 -7.16
CA LEU A 140 6.37 17.22 -6.08
C LEU A 140 6.11 18.65 -6.59
N ARG A 141 6.98 19.20 -7.44
CA ARG A 141 6.83 20.59 -7.91
C ARG A 141 5.73 20.80 -8.94
N GLN A 142 5.47 19.80 -9.79
CA GLN A 142 4.54 19.93 -10.91
C GLN A 142 3.15 19.39 -10.60
N TYR A 143 3.05 18.40 -9.70
CA TYR A 143 1.82 17.64 -9.48
C TYR A 143 1.43 17.52 -8.00
N ASP A 144 2.20 18.11 -7.07
CA ASP A 144 2.02 17.94 -5.62
C ASP A 144 1.97 16.46 -5.19
N MET A 145 2.72 15.61 -5.91
CA MET A 145 2.79 14.17 -5.66
C MET A 145 4.01 13.81 -4.82
N LEU A 146 3.77 13.13 -3.70
CA LEU A 146 4.84 12.59 -2.86
C LEU A 146 5.17 11.15 -3.28
N CYS A 147 6.34 10.92 -3.88
CA CYS A 147 6.80 9.58 -4.21
C CYS A 147 7.37 8.89 -2.95
N ILE A 148 6.74 7.80 -2.51
CA ILE A 148 7.14 7.03 -1.32
C ILE A 148 8.27 6.04 -1.66
N GLY A 149 8.18 5.38 -2.82
CA GLY A 149 9.13 4.35 -3.22
C GLY A 149 8.85 3.82 -4.64
N LEU A 150 9.48 2.70 -4.97
CA LEU A 150 9.37 2.04 -6.27
C LEU A 150 8.90 0.59 -6.08
N TYR A 151 7.94 0.16 -6.90
CA TYR A 151 7.58 -1.25 -7.04
C TYR A 151 8.30 -1.81 -8.26
N ARG A 152 9.53 -2.30 -8.05
CA ARG A 152 10.43 -2.75 -9.12
C ARG A 152 10.16 -4.22 -9.45
N LEU A 153 10.12 -4.54 -10.75
CA LEU A 153 10.07 -5.92 -11.21
C LEU A 153 11.36 -6.65 -10.86
N LEU A 154 11.25 -7.85 -10.29
CA LEU A 154 12.42 -8.71 -10.14
C LEU A 154 12.89 -9.18 -11.53
N PRO A 155 14.20 -9.12 -11.82
CA PRO A 155 14.74 -9.74 -13.01
C PRO A 155 14.58 -11.26 -12.86
N MET A 156 13.92 -11.90 -13.83
CA MET A 156 14.02 -13.35 -14.03
C MET A 156 15.41 -13.74 -14.51
#